data_AF-A0A4U1CWT8-F1
#
_entry.id   AF-A0A4U1CWT8-F1
#
_cell.length_a   1.000
_cell.length_b   1.000
_cell.length_c   1.000
_cell.angle_alpha   90.00
_cell.angle_beta   90.00
_cell.angle_gamma   90.00
#
_symmetry.space_group_name_H-M   'P 1'
#
loop_
_entity.id
_entity.type
_entity.pdbx_description
1 polymer ?
#
loop_
_entity_poly.entity_id
_entity_poly.type
_entity_poly.pdbx_seq_one_letter_code
_entity_poly.pdbx_strand_id
1 'polypeptide(L)'
;MQAISKKRHERLRDALLQMKGLLSDGQKECSCLQQAEDYNRELETMYRNYDCLLKELSRQITAYEILYNEVKVRFLGKKLKELKKEIQTEKPAFVTLQASIKLAYET
;
A
#
# COMPACT_ATOMS: atom_id res chain seq x y z
N MET A 1 -11.16 1.47 3.81
CA MET A 1 -10.13 1.69 4.87
C MET A 1 -10.09 3.17 5.21
N GLN A 2 -10.11 3.53 6.49
CA GLN A 2 -9.83 4.91 6.90
C GLN A 2 -8.31 5.09 6.96
N ALA A 3 -7.77 6.07 6.25
CA ALA A 3 -6.36 6.40 6.30
C ALA A 3 -6.03 7.16 7.60
N ILE A 4 -4.88 6.86 8.21
CA ILE A 4 -4.40 7.64 9.34
C ILE A 4 -3.90 8.99 8.78
N SER A 5 -4.59 10.07 9.15
CA SER A 5 -4.24 11.41 8.68
C SER A 5 -2.97 11.92 9.36
N LYS A 6 -1.92 12.16 8.58
CA LYS A 6 -0.68 12.80 9.03
C LYS A 6 -0.93 14.08 9.84
N LYS A 7 -1.78 14.96 9.32
CA LYS A 7 -2.12 16.23 9.97
C LYS A 7 -2.81 16.03 11.33
N ARG A 8 -3.65 15.00 11.46
CA ARG A 8 -4.34 14.68 12.72
C ARG A 8 -3.35 14.13 13.74
N HIS A 9 -2.44 13.25 13.31
CA HIS A 9 -1.35 12.72 14.14
C HIS A 9 -0.47 13.84 14.68
N GLU A 10 0.05 14.71 13.78
CA GLU A 10 0.93 15.83 14.15
C GLU A 10 0.25 16.76 15.16
N ARG A 11 -1.01 17.16 14.91
CA ARG A 11 -1.75 18.03 15.84
C ARG A 11 -1.89 17.43 17.24
N LEU A 12 -2.19 16.13 17.34
CA LEU A 12 -2.37 15.48 18.64
C LEU A 12 -1.03 15.35 19.38
N ARG A 13 0.04 15.00 18.67
CA ARG A 13 1.39 14.96 19.23
C ARG A 13 1.84 16.34 19.73
N ASP A 14 1.61 17.36 18.93
CA ASP A 14 1.99 18.74 19.28
C ASP A 14 1.20 19.23 20.51
N ALA A 15 -0.08 18.86 20.63
CA ALA A 15 -0.88 19.16 21.83
C ALA A 15 -0.34 18.44 23.09
N LEU A 16 0.06 17.18 22.98
CA LEU A 16 0.68 16.43 24.09
C LEU A 16 2.03 17.03 24.50
N LEU A 17 2.83 17.49 23.55
CA LEU A 17 4.10 18.18 23.82
C LEU A 17 3.88 19.54 24.51
N GLN A 18 2.89 20.32 24.08
CA GLN A 18 2.52 21.57 24.74
C GLN A 18 2.04 21.33 26.17
N MET A 19 1.19 20.32 26.39
CA MET A 19 0.73 19.94 27.73
C MET A 19 1.90 19.56 28.63
N LYS A 20 2.87 18.78 28.12
CA LYS A 20 4.08 18.41 28.85
C LYS A 20 4.90 19.64 29.27
N GLY A 21 5.07 20.61 28.38
CA GLY A 21 5.78 21.86 28.67
C GLY A 21 5.12 22.62 29.83
N LEU A 22 3.80 22.81 29.76
CA LEU A 22 3.03 23.49 30.80
C LEU A 22 3.06 22.76 32.16
N LEU A 23 3.04 21.42 32.16
CA LEU A 23 3.12 20.61 33.38
C LEU A 23 4.51 20.61 34.01
N SER A 24 5.55 20.72 33.18
CA SER A 24 6.95 20.78 33.63
C SER A 24 7.27 22.10 34.32
N ASP A 25 6.72 23.21 33.81
CA ASP A 25 6.87 24.55 34.40
C ASP A 25 6.08 24.72 35.71
N GLY A 26 4.99 23.96 35.88
CA GLY A 26 4.07 24.08 37.02
C GLY A 26 4.37 23.19 38.24
N GLN A 27 5.49 22.44 38.26
CA GLN A 27 5.83 21.45 39.31
C GLN A 27 4.69 20.45 39.64
N LYS A 28 3.80 20.16 38.68
CA LYS A 28 2.68 19.23 38.90
C LYS A 28 2.99 17.83 38.40
N GLU A 29 2.80 16.88 39.32
CA GLU A 29 2.65 15.43 39.16
C GLU A 29 3.45 14.73 38.05
N CYS A 30 4.53 14.06 38.47
CA CYS A 30 5.40 13.21 37.65
C CYS A 30 4.64 12.14 36.82
N SER A 31 3.49 11.66 37.31
CA SER A 31 2.68 10.65 36.62
C SER A 31 2.04 11.14 35.33
N CYS A 32 1.49 12.36 35.31
CA CYS A 32 0.87 12.94 34.13
C CYS A 32 1.89 13.25 33.03
N LEU A 33 3.10 13.67 33.42
CA LEU A 33 4.22 13.88 32.51
C LEU A 33 4.67 12.57 31.86
N GLN A 34 4.85 11.52 32.66
CA GLN A 34 5.22 10.20 32.17
C GLN A 34 4.16 9.65 31.21
N GLN A 35 2.88 9.76 31.57
CA GLN A 35 1.77 9.28 30.74
C GLN A 35 1.70 10.02 29.39
N ALA A 36 1.95 11.33 29.36
CA ALA A 36 1.98 12.11 28.12
C ALA A 36 3.16 11.72 27.22
N GLU A 37 4.33 11.39 27.80
CA GLU A 37 5.46 10.84 27.05
C GLU A 37 5.15 9.46 26.48
N ASP A 38 4.55 8.58 27.27
CA ASP A 38 4.20 7.22 26.87
C ASP A 38 3.21 7.24 25.70
N TYR A 39 2.15 8.07 25.79
CA TYR A 39 1.19 8.25 24.69
C TYR A 39 1.84 8.83 23.43
N ASN A 40 2.72 9.82 23.56
CA ASN A 40 3.43 10.37 22.41
C ASN A 40 4.29 9.30 21.72
N ARG A 41 5.02 8.48 22.50
CA ARG A 41 5.86 7.41 21.99
C ARG A 41 5.03 6.35 21.27
N GLU A 42 3.91 5.96 21.85
CA GLU A 42 3.01 4.96 21.28
C GLU A 42 2.36 5.45 19.98
N LEU A 43 1.82 6.68 19.97
CA LEU A 43 1.26 7.30 18.77
C LEU A 43 2.27 7.39 17.63
N GLU A 44 3.50 7.84 17.92
CA GLU A 44 4.56 7.94 16.93
C GLU A 44 4.97 6.56 16.39
N THR A 45 5.03 5.54 17.25
CA THR A 45 5.31 4.16 16.85
C THR A 45 4.23 3.62 15.92
N MET A 46 2.96 3.78 16.29
CA MET A 46 1.83 3.34 15.48
C MET A 46 1.79 4.06 14.12
N TYR A 47 2.02 5.37 14.11
CA TYR A 47 2.04 6.15 12.87
C TYR A 47 3.19 5.75 11.93
N ARG A 48 4.39 5.51 12.47
CA ARG A 48 5.53 5.00 11.69
C ARG A 48 5.27 3.62 11.11
N ASN A 49 4.69 2.72 11.89
CA ASN A 49 4.33 1.38 11.42
C ASN A 49 3.32 1.46 10.26
N TYR A 50 2.31 2.32 10.40
CA TYR A 50 1.36 2.59 9.32
C TYR A 50 2.04 3.11 8.04
N ASP A 51 2.94 4.08 8.15
CA ASP A 51 3.68 4.63 7.00
C ASP A 51 4.58 3.57 6.32
N CYS A 52 5.22 2.71 7.11
CA CYS A 52 5.98 1.57 6.60
C CYS A 52 5.09 0.59 5.82
N LEU A 53 3.93 0.23 6.36
CA LEU A 53 2.98 -0.67 5.69
C LEU A 53 2.45 -0.08 4.38
N LEU A 54 2.19 1.24 4.34
CA LEU A 54 1.81 1.91 3.10
C LEU A 54 2.90 1.85 2.03
N LYS A 55 4.16 2.05 2.43
CA LYS A 55 5.31 1.95 1.51
C LYS A 55 5.47 0.53 0.99
N GLU A 56 5.30 -0.48 1.84
CA GLU A 56 5.35 -1.88 1.44
C GLU A 56 4.22 -2.23 0.47
N LEU A 57 2.99 -1.79 0.77
CA LEU A 57 1.85 -1.99 -0.11
C LEU A 57 2.07 -1.33 -1.49
N SER A 58 2.59 -0.10 -1.52
CA SER A 58 2.93 0.59 -2.75
C SER A 58 3.98 -0.17 -3.58
N ARG A 59 4.99 -0.76 -2.93
CA ARG A 59 5.99 -1.62 -3.60
C ARG A 59 5.35 -2.86 -4.20
N GLN A 60 4.46 -3.53 -3.46
CA GLN A 60 3.77 -4.73 -3.94
C GLN A 60 2.87 -4.43 -5.14
N ILE A 61 2.11 -3.33 -5.08
CA ILE A 61 1.28 -2.87 -6.21
C ILE A 61 2.16 -2.61 -7.44
N THR A 62 3.26 -1.89 -7.27
CA THR A 62 4.18 -1.59 -8.38
C THR A 62 4.78 -2.86 -8.98
N ALA A 63 5.24 -3.79 -8.13
CA ALA A 63 5.80 -5.07 -8.58
C ALA A 63 4.75 -5.91 -9.34
N TYR A 64 3.52 -5.94 -8.85
CA TYR A 64 2.41 -6.60 -9.51
C TYR A 64 2.13 -6.00 -10.89
N GLU A 65 2.03 -4.67 -10.99
CA GLU A 65 1.77 -3.99 -12.27
C GLU A 65 2.88 -4.24 -13.30
N ILE A 66 4.15 -4.23 -12.86
CA ILE A 66 5.29 -4.57 -13.73
C ILE A 66 5.15 -5.99 -14.26
N LEU A 67 4.93 -6.97 -13.37
CA LEU A 67 4.81 -8.37 -13.75
C LEU A 67 3.58 -8.61 -14.63
N TYR A 68 2.44 -8.00 -14.30
CA TYR A 68 1.23 -8.09 -15.09
C TYR A 68 1.46 -7.58 -16.52
N ASN A 69 2.12 -6.43 -16.67
CA ASN A 69 2.45 -5.88 -17.99
C ASN A 69 3.43 -6.75 -18.77
N GLU A 70 4.43 -7.33 -18.10
CA GLU A 70 5.37 -8.27 -18.72
C GLU A 70 4.64 -9.53 -19.22
N VAL A 71 3.81 -10.14 -18.38
CA VAL A 71 3.03 -11.33 -18.74
C VAL A 71 2.05 -11.00 -19.87
N LYS A 72 1.31 -9.88 -19.78
CA LYS A 72 0.31 -9.46 -20.77
C LYS A 72 0.93 -9.15 -22.13
N VAL A 73 1.89 -8.22 -22.15
CA VAL A 73 2.41 -7.64 -23.40
C VAL A 73 3.53 -8.49 -23.98
N ARG A 74 4.50 -8.88 -23.15
CA ARG A 74 5.74 -9.50 -23.63
C ARG A 74 5.60 -11.00 -23.81
N PHE A 75 4.87 -11.68 -22.93
CA PHE A 75 4.70 -13.13 -23.01
C PHE A 75 3.44 -13.50 -23.80
N LEU A 76 2.25 -13.25 -23.26
CA LEU A 76 0.99 -13.69 -23.86
C LEU A 76 0.74 -13.07 -25.22
N GLY A 77 0.99 -11.77 -25.39
CA GLY A 77 0.87 -11.09 -26.68
C GLY A 77 1.79 -11.68 -27.77
N LYS A 78 3.03 -12.05 -27.43
CA LYS A 78 3.96 -12.67 -28.39
C LYS A 78 3.61 -14.13 -28.66
N LYS A 79 3.32 -14.90 -27.61
CA LYS A 79 2.97 -16.31 -27.72
C LYS A 79 1.69 -16.52 -28.50
N LEU A 80 0.67 -15.69 -28.30
CA LEU A 80 -0.55 -15.74 -29.13
C LEU A 80 -0.27 -15.46 -30.61
N LYS A 81 0.65 -14.54 -30.93
CA LYS A 81 1.05 -14.27 -32.33
C LYS A 81 1.81 -15.45 -32.94
N GLU A 82 2.68 -16.11 -32.18
CA GLU A 82 3.41 -17.31 -32.61
C GLU A 82 2.45 -18.50 -32.80
N LEU A 83 1.60 -18.77 -31.81
CA LEU A 83 0.57 -19.81 -31.85
C LEU A 83 -0.40 -19.62 -33.03
N LYS A 84 -0.76 -18.37 -33.36
CA LYS A 84 -1.59 -18.09 -34.55
C LYS A 84 -0.90 -18.47 -35.87
N LYS A 85 0.43 -18.46 -35.94
CA LYS A 85 1.19 -18.84 -37.15
C LYS A 85 1.36 -20.35 -37.26
N GLU A 86 1.49 -21.04 -36.13
CA GLU A 86 1.73 -22.49 -36.08
C GLU A 86 0.44 -23.32 -36.10
N ILE A 87 -0.64 -22.80 -35.56
CA ILE A 87 -1.93 -23.49 -35.50
C ILE A 87 -2.79 -23.01 -36.68
N GLN A 88 -3.14 -23.93 -37.59
CA GLN A 88 -4.20 -23.69 -38.57
C GLN A 88 -5.44 -23.19 -37.83
N THR A 89 -5.96 -22.05 -38.28
CA THR A 89 -6.68 -21.02 -37.49
C THR A 89 -8.04 -21.44 -36.92
N GLU A 90 -8.37 -22.74 -36.93
CA GLU A 90 -9.69 -23.31 -36.64
C GLU A 90 -9.72 -24.24 -35.41
N LYS A 91 -8.61 -24.41 -34.67
CA LYS A 91 -8.68 -25.22 -33.43
C LYS A 91 -9.51 -24.49 -32.36
N PRO A 92 -10.60 -25.10 -31.85
CA PRO A 92 -11.48 -24.48 -30.85
C PRO A 92 -10.73 -24.02 -29.59
N ALA A 93 -9.70 -24.76 -29.18
CA ALA A 93 -8.87 -24.44 -28.03
C ALA A 93 -8.14 -23.09 -28.16
N PHE A 94 -7.77 -22.67 -29.38
CA PHE A 94 -7.12 -21.37 -29.60
C PHE A 94 -8.12 -20.22 -29.45
N VAL A 95 -9.35 -20.40 -29.93
CA VAL A 95 -10.43 -19.41 -29.77
C VAL A 95 -10.80 -19.24 -28.29
N THR A 96 -10.94 -20.34 -27.55
CA THR A 96 -11.20 -20.30 -26.10
C THR A 96 -10.09 -19.58 -25.34
N LEU A 97 -8.82 -19.89 -25.65
CA LEU A 97 -7.67 -19.22 -25.03
C LEU A 97 -7.67 -17.71 -25.31
N GLN A 98 -7.96 -17.30 -26.55
CA GLN A 98 -8.02 -15.89 -26.91
C GLN A 98 -9.16 -15.15 -26.19
N ALA A 99 -10.32 -15.80 -26.02
CA ALA A 99 -11.46 -15.24 -25.29
C ALA A 99 -11.17 -15.08 -23.79
N SER A 100 -10.58 -16.10 -23.15
CA SER A 100 -10.18 -16.02 -21.73
C SER A 100 -9.14 -14.93 -21.48
N ILE A 101 -8.20 -14.75 -22.40
CA ILE A 101 -7.18 -13.71 -22.33
C ILE A 101 -7.80 -12.31 -22.50
N LYS A 102 -8.75 -12.12 -23.44
CA LYS A 102 -9.48 -10.84 -23.57
C LYS A 102 -10.28 -10.50 -22.32
N LEU A 103 -11.02 -11.47 -21.77
CA LEU A 103 -11.81 -11.29 -20.54
C LEU A 103 -10.93 -10.87 -19.35
N ALA A 104 -9.72 -11.44 -19.22
CA ALA A 104 -8.78 -11.08 -18.16
C ALA A 104 -8.15 -9.67 -18.33
N TYR A 105 -8.40 -8.97 -19.44
CA TYR A 105 -7.77 -7.70 -19.79
C TYR A 105 -8.73 -6.52 -19.93
N GLU A 106 -10.06 -6.75 -19.98
CA GLU A 106 -11.10 -5.74 -20.14
C GLU A 106 -11.78 -5.32 -18.81
N THR A 107 -11.40 -5.94 -17.68
CA THR A 107 -11.75 -5.52 -16.31
C THR A 107 -10.70 -4.59 -15.71
#